data_AF-A0A2T6ZZ58-F1
#
_entry.id   AF-A0A2T6ZZ58-F1
#
_cell.length_a   1.000
_cell.length_b   1.000
_cell.length_c   1.000
_cell.angle_alpha   90.00
_cell.angle_beta   90.00
_cell.angle_gamma   90.00
#
_symmetry.space_group_name_H-M   'P 1'
#
loop_
_entity.id
_entity.type
_entity.pdbx_description
1 polymer ?
#
loop_
_entity_poly.entity_id
_entity_poly.type
_entity_poly.pdbx_seq_one_letter_code
_entity_poly.pdbx_strand_id
1 'polypeptide(L)'
;MKADKQLKQTDGSRRSRINNPKLIDANRAGTKDSQECVLILTEGDSARSLAVAGISAIAGRDRFGVFPLRGKLLNVRDASHDQIMKNVEIQNVKKILGLQHKKVYESRKELKYGHLMIMRDQDYGGSHIKGLLINFFETQFPSLLKLPNFLSEFITPIVKVFKGGVKKPTKEISFFTMPKYEYWEENNTEKGWEHKYYKSLETRGERDAKLYFSDLEKHVKEFHVMEEEGRRLIELAFSKKKADERKEWLRLYKPGTYLDDIRIGSKRDFWGFAYSTQFI
;
A
#
# COMPACT_ATOMS: atom_id res chain seq x y z
N MET A 1 -23.62 -21.82 5.65
CA MET A 1 -22.97 -22.96 6.34
C MET A 1 -22.44 -22.53 7.72
N LYS A 2 -22.02 -23.47 8.59
CA LYS A 2 -21.45 -23.19 9.94
C LYS A 2 -20.28 -22.21 9.88
N ALA A 3 -19.40 -22.36 8.89
CA ALA A 3 -18.29 -21.45 8.61
C ALA A 3 -18.77 -20.00 8.41
N ASP A 4 -19.73 -19.75 7.51
CA ASP A 4 -20.24 -18.38 7.27
C ASP A 4 -20.73 -17.68 8.55
N LYS A 5 -21.37 -18.44 9.46
CA LYS A 5 -21.83 -17.91 10.75
C LYS A 5 -20.65 -17.50 11.64
N GLN A 6 -19.56 -18.27 11.63
CA GLN A 6 -18.37 -17.98 12.43
C GLN A 6 -17.58 -16.79 11.88
N LEU A 7 -17.41 -16.64 10.56
CA LEU A 7 -16.77 -15.44 9.99
C LEU A 7 -17.55 -14.17 10.29
N LYS A 8 -18.88 -14.23 10.31
CA LYS A 8 -19.74 -13.11 10.70
C LYS A 8 -19.53 -12.66 12.15
N GLN A 9 -19.16 -13.57 13.06
CA GLN A 9 -18.84 -13.20 14.46
C GLN A 9 -17.61 -12.29 14.56
N THR A 10 -16.77 -12.30 13.53
CA THR A 10 -15.56 -11.48 13.47
C THR A 10 -15.73 -10.20 12.65
N ASP A 11 -16.96 -9.89 12.25
CA ASP A 11 -17.25 -8.69 11.48
C ASP A 11 -16.99 -7.42 12.30
N GLY A 12 -16.45 -6.42 11.61
CA GLY A 12 -16.39 -5.07 12.11
C GLY A 12 -17.74 -4.38 11.98
N SER A 13 -17.90 -3.27 12.70
CA SER A 13 -18.96 -2.30 12.46
C SER A 13 -18.35 -0.91 12.47
N ARG A 14 -18.99 0.07 11.81
CA ARG A 14 -18.59 1.47 11.88
C ARG A 14 -18.78 1.97 13.31
N ARG A 15 -17.71 1.90 14.11
CA ARG A 15 -17.67 2.39 15.49
C ARG A 15 -16.76 3.61 15.56
N SER A 16 -17.12 4.58 16.39
CA SER A 16 -16.25 5.73 16.64
C SER A 16 -14.95 5.31 17.33
N ARG A 17 -15.02 4.41 18.33
CA ARG A 17 -13.86 3.94 19.10
C ARG A 17 -13.52 2.47 18.80
N ILE A 18 -12.24 2.20 18.58
CA ILE A 18 -11.67 0.85 18.46
C ILE A 18 -10.58 0.70 19.52
N ASN A 19 -10.68 -0.32 20.36
CA ASN A 19 -9.64 -0.61 21.34
C ASN A 19 -8.54 -1.48 20.71
N ASN A 20 -7.51 -0.84 20.18
CA ASN A 20 -6.29 -1.51 19.72
C ASN A 20 -5.08 -0.62 20.03
N PRO A 21 -4.10 -1.06 20.84
CA PRO A 21 -2.99 -0.22 21.28
C PRO A 21 -2.01 0.17 20.17
N LYS A 22 -2.03 -0.55 19.04
CA LYS A 22 -1.19 -0.24 17.87
C LYS A 22 -1.87 0.72 16.88
N LEU A 23 -3.19 0.86 16.96
CA LEU A 23 -3.94 1.79 16.12
C LEU A 23 -3.75 3.22 16.63
N ILE A 24 -3.31 4.11 15.75
CA ILE A 24 -3.46 5.55 15.93
C ILE A 24 -4.68 5.93 15.10
N ASP A 25 -5.80 6.15 15.76
CA ASP A 25 -7.09 6.36 15.09
C ASP A 25 -7.22 7.83 14.65
N ALA A 26 -7.81 8.07 13.47
CA ALA A 26 -8.14 9.42 13.06
C ALA A 26 -9.32 9.95 13.89
N ASN A 27 -9.28 11.23 14.30
CA ASN A 27 -10.31 11.80 15.17
C ASN A 27 -11.72 11.72 14.57
N ARG A 28 -11.83 11.81 13.22
CA ARG A 28 -13.11 11.75 12.51
C ARG A 28 -13.47 10.36 11.98
N ALA A 29 -12.61 9.35 12.17
CA ALA A 29 -12.92 8.01 11.73
C ALA A 29 -14.12 7.43 12.50
N GLY A 30 -15.12 6.93 11.79
CA GLY A 30 -16.37 6.44 12.38
C GLY A 30 -17.43 7.51 12.64
N THR A 31 -17.14 8.81 12.43
CA THR A 31 -18.11 9.91 12.48
C THR A 31 -18.71 10.16 11.08
N LYS A 32 -19.61 11.13 10.92
CA LYS A 32 -20.16 11.51 9.60
C LYS A 32 -19.10 11.76 8.51
N ASP A 33 -17.90 12.21 8.89
CA ASP A 33 -16.81 12.54 7.96
C ASP A 33 -15.89 11.34 7.65
N SER A 34 -16.26 10.12 8.06
CA SER A 34 -15.47 8.89 7.85
C SER A 34 -15.03 8.67 6.40
N GLN A 35 -15.83 9.14 5.44
CA GLN A 35 -15.56 8.96 4.02
C GLN A 35 -14.31 9.72 3.55
N GLU A 36 -13.92 10.78 4.27
CA GLU A 36 -12.70 11.56 4.01
C GLU A 36 -11.48 11.02 4.77
N CYS A 37 -11.70 10.08 5.69
CA CYS A 37 -10.64 9.51 6.49
C CYS A 37 -9.84 8.46 5.71
N VAL A 38 -8.52 8.49 5.89
CA VAL A 38 -7.55 7.57 5.30
C VAL A 38 -6.95 6.71 6.41
N LEU A 39 -7.03 5.40 6.28
CA LEU A 39 -6.25 4.48 7.09
C LEU A 39 -4.95 4.16 6.37
N ILE A 40 -3.82 4.47 6.99
CA ILE A 40 -2.49 4.07 6.51
C ILE A 40 -2.13 2.72 7.13
N LEU A 41 -2.02 1.68 6.30
CA LEU A 41 -1.45 0.39 6.70
C LEU A 41 0.04 0.39 6.43
N THR A 42 0.84 0.22 7.50
CA THR A 42 2.30 0.30 7.38
C THR A 42 2.96 -1.07 7.48
N GLU A 43 4.04 -1.28 6.73
CA GLU A 43 4.94 -2.42 6.93
C GLU A 43 5.83 -2.17 8.16
N GLY A 44 5.47 -2.78 9.29
CA GLY A 44 6.24 -2.66 10.52
C GLY A 44 6.12 -1.31 11.24
N ASP A 45 6.81 -1.22 12.39
CA ASP A 45 6.78 -0.05 13.27
C ASP A 45 7.68 1.10 12.76
N SER A 46 8.63 0.80 11.86
CA SER A 46 9.49 1.77 11.20
C SER A 46 8.71 2.68 10.25
N ALA A 47 7.96 2.10 9.31
CA ALA A 47 7.08 2.85 8.42
C ALA A 47 5.96 3.58 9.19
N ARG A 48 5.46 2.99 10.29
CA ARG A 48 4.52 3.65 11.20
C ARG A 48 5.08 4.94 11.77
N SER A 49 6.32 4.92 12.28
CA SER A 49 6.94 6.10 12.88
C SER A 49 7.03 7.26 11.88
N LEU A 50 7.42 6.96 10.63
CA LEU A 50 7.43 7.94 9.56
C LEU A 50 6.03 8.49 9.24
N ALA A 51 5.02 7.62 9.17
CA ALA A 51 3.63 8.02 8.92
C ALA A 51 3.11 8.96 10.02
N VAL A 52 3.37 8.63 11.29
CA VAL A 52 2.94 9.42 12.46
C VAL A 52 3.60 10.79 12.48
N ALA A 53 4.91 10.85 12.19
CA ALA A 53 5.63 12.12 12.07
C ALA A 53 5.07 12.99 10.93
N GLY A 54 4.84 12.39 9.76
CA GLY A 54 4.27 13.08 8.59
C GLY A 54 2.87 13.63 8.85
N ILE A 55 1.97 12.81 9.39
CA ILE A 55 0.61 13.22 9.77
C ILE A 55 0.64 14.37 10.78
N SER A 56 1.50 14.30 11.78
CA SER A 56 1.63 15.36 12.79
C SER A 56 2.12 16.67 12.14
N ALA A 57 3.06 16.58 11.19
CA ALA A 57 3.63 17.74 10.50
C ALA A 57 2.62 18.51 9.63
N ILE A 58 1.58 17.85 9.13
CA ILE A 58 0.50 18.46 8.34
C ILE A 58 -0.80 18.67 9.13
N ALA A 59 -0.76 18.54 10.46
CA ALA A 59 -1.95 18.59 11.32
C ALA A 59 -3.07 17.61 10.87
N GLY A 60 -2.71 16.44 10.34
CA GLY A 60 -3.61 15.52 9.66
C GLY A 60 -4.39 14.56 10.56
N ARG A 61 -4.27 14.63 11.89
CA ARG A 61 -4.86 13.65 12.84
C ARG A 61 -6.38 13.51 12.75
N ASP A 62 -7.07 14.52 12.21
CA ASP A 62 -8.51 14.45 11.98
C ASP A 62 -8.88 13.42 10.92
N ARG A 63 -8.05 13.28 9.87
CA ARG A 63 -8.36 12.48 8.68
C ARG A 63 -7.50 11.23 8.55
N PHE A 64 -6.29 11.22 9.10
CA PHE A 64 -5.35 10.12 8.91
C PHE A 64 -5.22 9.26 10.17
N GLY A 65 -5.47 7.96 10.00
CA GLY A 65 -5.15 6.93 10.99
C GLY A 65 -3.99 6.07 10.52
N VAL A 66 -3.31 5.39 11.43
CA VAL A 66 -2.15 4.52 11.13
C VAL A 66 -2.29 3.21 11.87
N PHE A 67 -2.09 2.09 11.17
CA PHE A 67 -2.03 0.76 11.76
C PHE A 67 -0.86 -0.05 11.18
N PRO A 68 0.12 -0.48 12.01
CA PRO A 68 1.23 -1.30 11.55
C PRO A 68 0.83 -2.76 11.40
N LEU A 69 1.08 -3.32 10.21
CA LEU A 69 0.98 -4.76 9.98
C LEU A 69 2.22 -5.47 10.52
N ARG A 70 2.01 -6.67 11.09
CA ARG A 70 3.09 -7.54 11.54
C ARG A 70 3.46 -8.55 10.47
N GLY A 71 4.65 -8.38 9.89
CA GLY A 71 5.22 -9.33 8.92
C GLY A 71 4.35 -9.53 7.69
N LYS A 72 4.52 -10.67 7.01
CA LYS A 72 3.75 -11.01 5.81
C LYS A 72 2.31 -11.34 6.20
N LEU A 73 1.35 -10.69 5.55
CA LEU A 73 -0.06 -10.97 5.71
C LEU A 73 -0.39 -12.41 5.25
N LEU A 74 -1.36 -13.06 5.90
CA LEU A 74 -1.82 -14.38 5.48
C LEU A 74 -2.43 -14.32 4.08
N ASN A 75 -1.98 -15.18 3.17
CA ASN A 75 -2.64 -15.38 1.89
C ASN A 75 -3.99 -16.08 2.10
N VAL A 76 -5.07 -15.30 2.09
CA VAL A 76 -6.43 -15.77 2.39
C VAL A 76 -7.05 -16.64 1.29
N ARG A 77 -6.54 -16.60 0.06
CA ARG A 77 -7.13 -17.33 -1.08
C ARG A 77 -7.07 -18.83 -0.89
N ASP A 78 -5.98 -19.31 -0.32
CA ASP A 78 -5.73 -20.73 -0.08
C ASP A 78 -5.68 -21.07 1.42
N ALA A 79 -6.18 -20.16 2.27
CA ALA A 79 -6.27 -20.38 3.70
C ALA A 79 -7.62 -21.02 4.06
N SER A 80 -7.60 -21.92 5.04
CA SER A 80 -8.84 -22.44 5.60
C SER A 80 -9.57 -21.33 6.37
N HIS A 81 -10.88 -21.51 6.51
CA HIS A 81 -11.72 -20.63 7.30
C HIS A 81 -11.18 -20.41 8.72
N ASP A 82 -10.75 -21.48 9.38
CA ASP A 82 -10.18 -21.42 10.73
C ASP A 82 -8.88 -20.64 10.78
N GLN A 83 -8.03 -20.74 9.76
CA GLN A 83 -6.80 -19.95 9.67
C GLN A 83 -7.11 -18.45 9.56
N ILE A 84 -8.09 -18.08 8.73
CA ILE A 84 -8.52 -16.68 8.57
C ILE A 84 -9.08 -16.15 9.88
N MET A 85 -9.94 -16.92 10.56
CA MET A 85 -10.54 -16.50 11.84
C MET A 85 -9.52 -16.33 12.95
N LYS A 86 -8.53 -17.23 13.04
CA LYS A 86 -7.47 -17.17 14.06
C LYS A 86 -6.40 -16.12 13.75
N ASN A 87 -6.36 -15.58 12.52
CA ASN A 87 -5.37 -14.58 12.15
C ASN A 87 -5.72 -13.19 12.71
N VAL A 88 -5.03 -12.81 13.78
CA VAL A 88 -5.27 -11.55 14.51
C VAL A 88 -5.11 -10.31 13.62
N GLU A 89 -4.15 -10.29 12.69
CA GLU A 89 -3.91 -9.15 11.81
C GLU A 89 -5.11 -8.89 10.88
N ILE A 90 -5.63 -9.95 10.25
CA ILE A 90 -6.86 -9.86 9.43
C ILE A 90 -8.04 -9.38 10.28
N GLN A 91 -8.19 -9.93 11.50
CA GLN A 91 -9.29 -9.51 12.38
C GLN A 91 -9.17 -8.05 12.81
N ASN A 92 -7.95 -7.55 13.03
CA ASN A 92 -7.70 -6.14 13.32
C ASN A 92 -8.09 -5.27 12.11
N VAL A 93 -7.62 -5.61 10.90
CA VAL A 93 -7.97 -4.85 9.68
C VAL A 93 -9.49 -4.82 9.47
N LYS A 94 -10.18 -5.96 9.61
CA LYS A 94 -11.65 -6.01 9.53
C LYS A 94 -12.31 -5.10 10.56
N LYS A 95 -11.89 -5.16 11.82
CA LYS A 95 -12.47 -4.35 12.90
C LYS A 95 -12.21 -2.86 12.72
N ILE A 96 -10.99 -2.48 12.33
CA ILE A 96 -10.58 -1.08 12.13
C ILE A 96 -11.33 -0.46 10.95
N LEU A 97 -11.53 -1.19 9.86
CA LEU A 97 -12.24 -0.66 8.69
C LEU A 97 -13.77 -0.79 8.81
N GLY A 98 -14.27 -1.64 9.71
CA GLY A 98 -15.71 -1.93 9.82
C GLY A 98 -16.20 -2.93 8.75
N LEU A 99 -15.35 -3.88 8.37
CA LEU A 99 -15.64 -4.84 7.29
C LEU A 99 -16.54 -5.99 7.75
N GLN A 100 -17.51 -6.34 6.90
CA GLN A 100 -18.53 -7.35 7.14
C GLN A 100 -18.44 -8.46 6.10
N HIS A 101 -18.43 -9.71 6.55
CA HIS A 101 -18.23 -10.87 5.71
C HIS A 101 -19.38 -11.01 4.69
N LYS A 102 -19.02 -11.26 3.41
CA LYS A 102 -19.95 -11.38 2.28
C LYS A 102 -20.80 -10.14 1.99
N LYS A 103 -20.43 -8.98 2.55
CA LYS A 103 -21.08 -7.72 2.20
C LYS A 103 -20.59 -7.22 0.86
N VAL A 104 -21.53 -6.80 0.02
CA VAL A 104 -21.27 -6.01 -1.17
C VAL A 104 -21.32 -4.54 -0.77
N TYR A 105 -20.23 -3.83 -1.01
CA TYR A 105 -20.09 -2.42 -0.71
C TYR A 105 -20.28 -1.60 -1.99
N GLU A 106 -21.41 -0.90 -2.07
CA GLU A 106 -21.69 0.04 -3.18
C GLU A 106 -21.08 1.42 -2.93
N SER A 107 -20.73 1.72 -1.68
CA SER A 107 -20.08 2.97 -1.30
C SER A 107 -19.23 2.80 -0.05
N ARG A 108 -18.45 3.84 0.25
CA ARG A 108 -17.58 3.95 1.43
C ARG A 108 -18.31 4.40 2.70
N LYS A 109 -19.62 4.70 2.62
CA LYS A 109 -20.41 5.30 3.73
C LYS A 109 -20.45 4.44 4.98
N GLU A 110 -20.38 3.13 4.81
CA GLU A 110 -20.52 2.17 5.90
C GLU A 110 -19.17 1.79 6.53
N LEU A 111 -18.06 2.29 5.97
CA LEU A 111 -16.72 2.05 6.48
C LEU A 111 -16.36 3.08 7.55
N LYS A 112 -15.47 2.69 8.45
CA LYS A 112 -14.86 3.61 9.42
C LYS A 112 -13.85 4.56 8.75
N TYR A 113 -13.23 4.10 7.67
CA TYR A 113 -12.33 4.88 6.82
C TYR A 113 -12.78 4.75 5.36
N GLY A 114 -12.91 5.87 4.67
CA GLY A 114 -13.26 5.88 3.25
C GLY A 114 -12.12 5.48 2.34
N HIS A 115 -10.88 5.65 2.79
CA HIS A 115 -9.69 5.37 2.00
C HIS A 115 -8.72 4.48 2.77
N LEU A 116 -8.01 3.65 2.02
CA LEU A 116 -6.94 2.79 2.50
C LEU A 116 -5.66 3.11 1.73
N MET A 117 -4.62 3.48 2.46
CA MET A 117 -3.31 3.79 1.91
C MET A 117 -2.30 2.75 2.40
N ILE A 118 -1.61 2.08 1.48
CA ILE A 118 -0.53 1.15 1.80
C ILE A 118 0.78 1.94 1.84
N MET A 119 1.48 1.90 2.97
CA MET A 119 2.78 2.54 3.13
C MET A 119 3.83 1.50 3.50
N ARG A 120 4.87 1.39 2.68
CA ARG A 120 5.87 0.33 2.79
C ARG A 120 7.26 0.85 2.46
N ASP A 121 8.26 0.07 2.83
CA ASP A 121 9.61 0.27 2.32
C ASP A 121 9.61 0.08 0.79
N GLN A 122 10.40 0.90 0.10
CA GLN A 122 10.59 0.81 -1.36
C GLN A 122 11.67 -0.22 -1.70
N ASP A 123 11.55 -1.40 -1.10
CA ASP A 123 12.35 -2.57 -1.39
C ASP A 123 11.48 -3.67 -2.03
N TYR A 124 12.12 -4.78 -2.42
CA TYR A 124 11.42 -5.93 -3.00
C TYR A 124 10.49 -6.61 -1.97
N GLY A 125 10.81 -6.55 -0.68
CA GLY A 125 10.03 -7.14 0.41
C GLY A 125 8.64 -6.51 0.53
N GLY A 126 8.56 -5.18 0.46
CA GLY A 126 7.31 -4.46 0.61
C GLY A 126 6.33 -4.67 -0.55
N SER A 127 6.82 -4.96 -1.76
CA SER A 127 5.97 -5.33 -2.90
C SER A 127 5.12 -6.57 -2.61
N HIS A 128 5.62 -7.49 -1.78
CA HIS A 128 4.89 -8.70 -1.39
C HIS A 128 3.71 -8.37 -0.46
N ILE A 129 3.91 -7.54 0.57
CA ILE A 129 2.83 -7.14 1.48
C ILE A 129 1.73 -6.40 0.73
N LYS A 130 2.11 -5.52 -0.22
CA LYS A 130 1.17 -4.81 -1.09
C LYS A 130 0.24 -5.77 -1.83
N GLY A 131 0.78 -6.78 -2.51
CA GLY A 131 -0.10 -7.70 -3.24
C GLY A 131 -0.87 -8.64 -2.32
N LEU A 132 -0.33 -9.03 -1.15
CA LEU A 132 -1.10 -9.82 -0.17
C LEU A 132 -2.32 -9.05 0.34
N LEU A 133 -2.19 -7.74 0.58
CA LEU A 133 -3.32 -6.87 0.91
C LEU A 133 -4.33 -6.79 -0.24
N ILE A 134 -3.88 -6.56 -1.47
CA ILE A 134 -4.77 -6.50 -2.63
C ILE A 134 -5.50 -7.84 -2.81
N ASN A 135 -4.80 -8.97 -2.69
CA ASN A 135 -5.37 -10.31 -2.71
C ASN A 135 -6.37 -10.54 -1.58
N PHE A 136 -6.09 -10.04 -0.37
CA PHE A 136 -7.03 -10.08 0.75
C PHE A 136 -8.33 -9.34 0.43
N PHE A 137 -8.25 -8.10 -0.05
CA PHE A 137 -9.44 -7.32 -0.41
C PHE A 137 -10.17 -7.90 -1.63
N GLU A 138 -9.46 -8.36 -2.66
CA GLU A 138 -10.09 -8.99 -3.82
C GLU A 138 -10.82 -10.28 -3.42
N THR A 139 -10.20 -11.12 -2.58
CA THR A 139 -10.80 -12.40 -2.20
C THR A 139 -11.98 -12.23 -1.24
N GLN A 140 -11.87 -11.34 -0.26
CA GLN A 140 -12.84 -11.24 0.84
C GLN A 140 -13.87 -10.11 0.66
N PHE A 141 -13.50 -9.02 -0.02
CA PHE A 141 -14.30 -7.80 -0.17
C PHE A 141 -14.16 -7.17 -1.58
N PRO A 142 -14.35 -7.93 -2.67
CA PRO A 142 -14.00 -7.50 -4.04
C PRO A 142 -14.68 -6.20 -4.47
N SER A 143 -15.91 -5.94 -4.00
CA SER A 143 -16.65 -4.71 -4.31
C SER A 143 -15.92 -3.44 -3.88
N LEU A 144 -15.10 -3.49 -2.82
CA LEU A 144 -14.33 -2.32 -2.35
C LEU A 144 -13.26 -1.89 -3.35
N LEU A 145 -12.62 -2.85 -4.02
CA LEU A 145 -11.62 -2.55 -5.04
C LEU A 145 -12.24 -2.02 -6.34
N LYS A 146 -13.56 -2.12 -6.49
CA LYS A 146 -14.31 -1.48 -7.60
C LYS A 146 -14.70 -0.04 -7.28
N LEU A 147 -14.51 0.43 -6.04
CA LEU A 147 -14.80 1.80 -5.66
C LEU A 147 -13.60 2.69 -6.03
N PRO A 148 -13.81 3.79 -6.76
CA PRO A 148 -12.74 4.69 -7.13
C PRO A 148 -12.11 5.33 -5.88
N ASN A 149 -10.79 5.52 -5.92
CA ASN A 149 -9.99 6.12 -4.86
C ASN A 149 -10.05 5.40 -3.51
N PHE A 150 -10.56 4.16 -3.43
CA PHE A 150 -10.55 3.41 -2.16
C PHE A 150 -9.15 3.01 -1.75
N LEU A 151 -8.33 2.52 -2.70
CA LEU A 151 -6.98 2.03 -2.43
C LEU A 151 -5.92 2.96 -3.05
N SER A 152 -4.90 3.28 -2.28
CA SER A 152 -3.71 4.01 -2.74
C SER A 152 -2.42 3.44 -2.13
N GLU A 153 -1.27 3.78 -2.72
CA GLU A 153 0.07 3.46 -2.23
C GLU A 153 0.80 4.77 -1.93
N PHE A 154 1.46 4.83 -0.78
CA PHE A 154 2.41 5.87 -0.44
C PHE A 154 3.81 5.44 -0.89
N ILE A 155 4.36 6.16 -1.87
CA ILE A 155 5.70 5.94 -2.41
C ILE A 155 6.66 6.99 -1.89
N THR A 156 7.94 6.62 -1.85
CA THR A 156 9.01 7.54 -1.44
C THR A 156 10.19 7.43 -2.40
N PRO A 157 11.01 8.49 -2.55
CA PRO A 157 12.15 8.43 -3.47
C PRO A 157 13.13 7.33 -3.07
N ILE A 158 13.65 6.57 -4.03
CA ILE A 158 14.68 5.55 -3.82
C ILE A 158 16.09 6.11 -4.00
N VAL A 159 16.25 7.13 -4.85
CA VAL A 159 17.49 7.85 -5.09
C VAL A 159 17.19 9.33 -5.08
N LYS A 160 18.04 10.10 -4.41
CA LYS A 160 18.07 11.55 -4.57
C LYS A 160 19.46 11.98 -5.02
N VAL A 161 19.50 12.94 -5.93
CA VAL A 161 20.74 13.56 -6.41
C VAL A 161 20.77 15.03 -6.04
N PHE A 162 21.94 15.50 -5.67
CA PHE A 162 22.19 16.82 -5.09
C PHE A 162 23.31 17.51 -5.83
N LYS A 163 23.10 18.74 -6.28
CA LYS A 163 24.15 19.58 -6.87
C LYS A 163 24.61 20.62 -5.86
N GLY A 164 25.92 20.74 -5.64
CA GLY A 164 26.49 21.67 -4.64
C GLY A 164 26.43 21.15 -3.20
N GLY A 165 26.39 19.83 -3.02
CA GLY A 165 26.49 19.15 -1.72
C GLY A 165 25.16 18.75 -1.09
N VAL A 166 25.17 17.66 -0.30
CA VAL A 166 23.96 17.03 0.28
C VAL A 166 23.27 17.89 1.35
N LYS A 167 24.02 18.69 2.12
CA LYS A 167 23.44 19.45 3.25
C LYS A 167 22.70 20.72 2.83
N LYS A 168 23.14 21.36 1.75
CA LYS A 168 22.59 22.62 1.20
C LYS A 168 22.66 22.59 -0.33
N PRO A 169 21.87 21.72 -0.98
CA PRO A 169 21.91 21.59 -2.42
C PRO A 169 21.40 22.86 -3.11
N THR A 170 22.03 23.22 -4.22
CA THR A 170 21.53 24.23 -5.17
C THR A 170 20.44 23.65 -6.08
N LYS A 171 20.51 22.34 -6.37
CA LYS A 171 19.48 21.56 -7.05
C LYS A 171 19.34 20.20 -6.37
N GLU A 172 18.10 19.74 -6.21
CA GLU A 172 17.75 18.40 -5.73
C GLU A 172 16.78 17.74 -6.71
N ILE A 173 17.06 16.51 -7.13
CA ILE A 173 16.15 15.70 -7.95
C ILE A 173 15.89 14.38 -7.21
N SER A 174 14.62 13.98 -7.18
CA SER A 174 14.18 12.74 -6.54
C SER A 174 13.71 11.74 -7.59
N PHE A 175 14.25 10.53 -7.54
CA PHE A 175 13.88 9.41 -8.40
C PHE A 175 13.14 8.34 -7.57
N PHE A 176 12.02 7.87 -8.09
CA PHE A 176 11.17 6.85 -7.44
C PHE A 176 11.40 5.45 -8.01
N THR A 177 12.12 5.33 -9.12
CA THR A 177 12.47 4.08 -9.79
C THR A 177 13.92 4.09 -10.25
N MET A 178 14.59 2.93 -10.21
CA MET A 178 15.99 2.79 -10.60
C MET A 178 16.19 3.10 -12.09
N PRO A 179 15.35 2.59 -13.02
CA PRO A 179 15.51 2.88 -14.43
C PRO A 179 15.46 4.38 -14.77
N LYS A 180 14.65 5.18 -14.06
CA LYS A 180 14.63 6.64 -14.26
C LYS A 180 15.89 7.33 -13.75
N TYR A 181 16.45 6.85 -12.65
CA TYR A 181 17.73 7.34 -12.15
C TYR A 181 18.86 6.98 -13.11
N GLU A 182 18.93 5.73 -13.55
CA GLU A 182 19.95 5.22 -14.49
C GLU A 182 19.88 5.98 -15.82
N TYR A 183 18.68 6.15 -16.38
CA TYR A 183 18.48 6.96 -17.58
C TYR A 183 18.95 8.41 -17.39
N TRP A 184 18.64 9.03 -16.25
CA TRP A 184 19.12 10.39 -15.97
C TRP A 184 20.65 10.43 -15.82
N GLU A 185 21.25 9.45 -15.14
CA GLU A 185 22.70 9.38 -14.93
C GLU A 185 23.46 9.21 -16.25
N GLU A 186 22.96 8.36 -17.16
CA GLU A 186 23.55 8.13 -18.49
C GLU A 186 23.45 9.35 -19.42
N ASN A 187 22.38 10.15 -19.29
CA ASN A 187 22.10 11.29 -20.17
C ASN A 187 22.50 12.66 -19.57
N ASN A 188 22.84 12.72 -18.28
CA ASN A 188 23.25 13.95 -17.63
C ASN A 188 24.73 14.26 -17.88
N THR A 189 25.01 15.35 -18.59
CA THR A 189 26.38 15.82 -18.87
C THR A 189 26.94 16.75 -17.79
N GLU A 190 26.11 17.22 -16.85
CA GLU A 190 26.53 18.13 -15.79
C GLU A 190 27.39 17.41 -14.72
N LYS A 191 28.53 17.99 -14.34
CA LYS A 191 29.37 17.49 -13.23
C LYS A 191 28.94 18.06 -11.87
N GLY A 192 29.44 17.44 -10.80
CA GLY A 192 29.28 17.93 -9.42
C GLY A 192 27.97 17.50 -8.75
N TRP A 193 27.38 16.40 -9.19
CA TRP A 193 26.27 15.74 -8.52
C TRP A 193 26.76 14.71 -7.51
N GLU A 194 26.13 14.68 -6.35
CA GLU A 194 26.26 13.61 -5.37
C GLU A 194 24.91 12.88 -5.30
N HIS A 195 24.92 11.55 -5.24
CA HIS A 195 23.70 10.76 -5.08
C HIS A 195 23.62 10.12 -3.69
N LYS A 196 22.39 9.87 -3.23
CA LYS A 196 22.13 9.10 -2.01
C LYS A 196 21.01 8.10 -2.28
N TYR A 197 21.28 6.84 -1.95
CA TYR A 197 20.30 5.75 -1.98
C TYR A 197 19.53 5.69 -0.67
N TYR A 198 18.21 5.51 -0.78
CA TYR A 198 17.29 5.42 0.35
C TYR A 198 16.62 4.04 0.35
N LYS A 199 17.31 3.04 0.92
CA LYS A 199 16.85 1.64 0.92
C LYS A 199 15.67 1.39 1.85
N SER A 200 15.70 1.94 3.07
CA SER A 200 14.66 1.75 4.08
C SER A 200 14.12 3.08 4.60
N LEU A 201 12.85 3.09 4.98
CA LEU A 201 12.19 4.22 5.65
C LEU A 201 12.77 4.47 7.05
N GLU A 202 13.42 3.47 7.67
CA GLU A 202 14.13 3.59 8.96
C GLU A 202 15.19 4.69 8.99
N THR A 203 15.84 4.92 7.86
CA THR A 203 16.91 5.94 7.76
C THR A 203 16.37 7.35 7.53
N ARG A 204 15.04 7.51 7.44
CA ARG A 204 14.39 8.78 7.12
C ARG A 204 13.93 9.48 8.41
N GLY A 205 14.44 10.68 8.63
CA GLY A 205 14.09 11.47 9.82
C GLY A 205 12.76 12.22 9.68
N GLU A 206 12.35 12.91 10.73
CA GLU A 206 11.12 13.73 10.77
C GLU A 206 11.07 14.79 9.65
N ARG A 207 12.23 15.30 9.24
CA ARG A 207 12.34 16.26 8.12
C ARG A 207 11.81 15.66 6.82
N ASP A 208 12.20 14.43 6.50
CA ASP A 208 11.75 13.72 5.31
C ASP A 208 10.24 13.44 5.41
N ALA A 209 9.77 13.02 6.60
CA ALA A 209 8.35 12.79 6.85
C ALA A 209 7.51 14.05 6.52
N LYS A 210 7.94 15.21 7.04
CA LYS A 210 7.29 16.48 6.79
C LYS A 210 7.27 16.83 5.29
N LEU A 211 8.41 16.69 4.60
CA LEU A 211 8.51 16.98 3.18
C LEU A 211 7.56 16.11 2.35
N TYR A 212 7.56 14.80 2.60
CA TYR A 212 6.72 13.87 1.84
C TYR A 212 5.24 14.09 2.08
N PHE A 213 4.83 14.30 3.34
CA PHE A 213 3.42 14.52 3.67
C PHE A 213 2.93 15.93 3.31
N SER A 214 3.81 16.92 3.17
CA SER A 214 3.45 18.24 2.64
C SER A 214 3.15 18.22 1.13
N ASP A 215 3.63 17.21 0.41
CA ASP A 215 3.44 17.02 -1.04
C ASP A 215 2.90 15.61 -1.32
N LEU A 216 1.70 15.34 -0.80
CA LEU A 216 1.02 14.06 -0.98
C LEU A 216 0.73 13.76 -2.46
N GLU A 217 0.55 14.76 -3.32
CA GLU A 217 0.28 14.53 -4.74
C GLU A 217 1.44 13.78 -5.42
N LYS A 218 2.68 14.11 -5.05
CA LYS A 218 3.86 13.41 -5.54
C LYS A 218 4.03 12.01 -4.95
N HIS A 219 3.58 11.80 -3.73
CA HIS A 219 3.88 10.60 -2.92
C HIS A 219 2.73 9.60 -2.86
N VAL A 220 1.51 9.99 -3.20
CA VAL A 220 0.32 9.12 -3.18
C VAL A 220 0.00 8.72 -4.61
N LYS A 221 -0.03 7.42 -4.85
CA LYS A 221 -0.44 6.84 -6.13
C LYS A 221 -1.70 6.02 -5.92
N GLU A 222 -2.75 6.41 -6.62
CA GLU A 222 -4.03 5.72 -6.55
C GLU A 222 -4.03 4.48 -7.44
N PHE A 223 -4.65 3.40 -6.96
CA PHE A 223 -4.91 2.24 -7.80
C PHE A 223 -6.15 2.51 -8.65
N HIS A 224 -6.09 2.12 -9.92
CA HIS A 224 -7.30 2.01 -10.72
C HIS A 224 -8.26 0.99 -10.12
N VAL A 225 -9.55 1.18 -10.39
CA VAL A 225 -10.59 0.23 -9.99
C VAL A 225 -10.28 -1.16 -10.55
N MET A 226 -10.58 -2.19 -9.77
CA MET A 226 -10.29 -3.57 -10.14
C MET A 226 -11.16 -4.03 -11.31
N GLU A 227 -10.51 -4.31 -12.43
CA GLU A 227 -11.10 -4.93 -13.61
C GLU A 227 -10.89 -6.46 -13.61
N GLU A 228 -11.60 -7.17 -14.49
CA GLU A 228 -11.53 -8.64 -14.58
C GLU A 228 -10.12 -9.15 -14.90
N GLU A 229 -9.33 -8.42 -15.69
CA GLU A 229 -7.94 -8.80 -15.97
C GLU A 229 -7.06 -8.67 -14.72
N GLY A 230 -7.18 -7.55 -13.99
CA GLY A 230 -6.46 -7.37 -12.73
C GLY A 230 -6.79 -8.48 -11.73
N ARG A 231 -8.07 -8.86 -11.64
CA ARG A 231 -8.51 -10.00 -10.82
C ARG A 231 -7.85 -11.31 -11.25
N ARG A 232 -7.82 -11.63 -12.54
CA ARG A 232 -7.16 -12.84 -13.07
C ARG A 232 -5.67 -12.88 -12.71
N LEU A 233 -5.00 -11.72 -12.77
CA LEU A 233 -3.58 -11.62 -12.46
C LEU A 233 -3.30 -11.71 -10.95
N ILE A 234 -4.18 -11.16 -10.09
CA ILE A 234 -4.12 -11.43 -8.64
C ILE A 234 -4.29 -12.92 -8.35
N GLU A 235 -5.22 -13.60 -9.02
CA GLU A 235 -5.40 -15.04 -8.86
C GLU A 235 -4.16 -15.82 -9.33
N LEU A 236 -3.58 -15.47 -10.48
CA LEU A 236 -2.33 -16.04 -10.99
C LEU A 236 -1.18 -15.90 -9.97
N ALA A 237 -1.00 -14.70 -9.42
CA ALA A 237 0.05 -14.40 -8.46
C ALA A 237 -0.12 -15.19 -7.15
N PHE A 238 -1.33 -15.29 -6.61
CA PHE A 238 -1.55 -15.76 -5.24
C PHE A 238 -2.16 -17.14 -5.09
N SER A 239 -2.70 -17.76 -6.15
CA SER A 239 -3.28 -19.10 -6.03
C SER A 239 -2.18 -20.17 -5.99
N LYS A 240 -2.20 -21.04 -4.98
CA LYS A 240 -1.33 -22.23 -4.92
C LYS A 240 -1.52 -23.16 -6.10
N LYS A 241 -2.68 -23.15 -6.75
CA LYS A 241 -3.00 -24.01 -7.90
C LYS A 241 -2.36 -23.56 -9.21
N LYS A 242 -1.85 -22.32 -9.27
CA LYS A 242 -1.34 -21.70 -10.50
C LYS A 242 0.20 -21.65 -10.57
N ALA A 243 0.86 -22.60 -9.93
CA ALA A 243 2.33 -22.64 -9.87
C ALA A 243 2.97 -22.76 -11.26
N ASP A 244 2.43 -23.61 -12.14
CA ASP A 244 2.97 -23.78 -13.49
C ASP A 244 2.66 -22.58 -14.40
N GLU A 245 1.46 -22.00 -14.29
CA GLU A 245 1.13 -20.75 -15.00
C GLU A 245 2.09 -19.61 -14.59
N ARG A 246 2.48 -19.54 -13.31
CA ARG A 246 3.47 -18.55 -12.84
C ARG A 246 4.87 -18.78 -13.43
N LYS A 247 5.30 -20.03 -13.64
CA LYS A 247 6.58 -20.32 -14.30
C LYS A 247 6.59 -19.78 -15.73
N GLU A 248 5.50 -19.99 -16.46
CA GLU A 248 5.38 -19.48 -17.83
C GLU A 248 5.31 -17.96 -17.84
N TRP A 249 4.55 -17.38 -16.92
CA TRP A 249 4.45 -15.94 -16.76
C TRP A 249 5.81 -15.27 -16.50
N LEU A 250 6.69 -15.89 -15.70
CA LEU A 250 8.06 -15.42 -15.50
C LEU A 250 8.92 -15.53 -16.77
N ARG A 251 8.74 -16.57 -17.59
CA ARG A 251 9.51 -16.73 -18.84
C ARG A 251 9.20 -15.62 -19.84
N LEU A 252 7.97 -15.09 -19.80
CA LEU A 252 7.54 -13.98 -20.64
C LEU A 252 8.04 -12.61 -20.15
N TYR A 253 8.66 -12.53 -18.95
CA TYR A 253 9.20 -11.28 -18.44
C TYR A 253 10.32 -10.75 -19.33
N LYS A 254 10.23 -9.47 -19.69
CA LYS A 254 11.28 -8.75 -20.41
C LYS A 254 12.04 -7.83 -19.44
N PRO A 255 13.36 -8.03 -19.25
CA PRO A 255 14.18 -7.11 -18.47
C PRO A 255 13.99 -5.67 -18.92
N GLY A 256 13.96 -4.74 -17.96
CA GLY A 256 13.64 -3.33 -18.22
C GLY A 256 12.15 -2.99 -18.24
N THR A 257 11.25 -3.96 -18.02
CA THR A 257 9.83 -3.66 -17.77
C THR A 257 9.67 -3.17 -16.32
N TYR A 258 9.26 -1.91 -16.14
CA TYR A 258 8.99 -1.28 -14.84
C TYR A 258 7.68 -0.47 -14.88
N LEU A 259 7.19 -0.07 -13.71
CA LEU A 259 5.95 0.70 -13.58
C LEU A 259 6.20 2.20 -13.77
N ASP A 260 5.37 2.87 -14.58
CA ASP A 260 5.48 4.32 -14.76
C ASP A 260 4.88 5.09 -13.56
N ASP A 261 5.60 6.12 -13.08
CA ASP A 261 5.26 6.89 -11.86
C ASP A 261 3.93 7.69 -11.92
N ILE A 262 3.20 7.64 -13.03
CA ILE A 262 2.13 8.60 -13.33
C ILE A 262 0.76 8.09 -12.86
N ARG A 263 0.49 6.78 -12.86
CA ARG A 263 -0.76 6.14 -12.37
C ARG A 263 -0.56 4.63 -12.23
N ILE A 264 -1.14 4.00 -11.18
CA ILE A 264 -1.05 2.54 -10.99
C ILE A 264 -2.33 1.90 -11.54
N GLY A 265 -2.38 1.56 -12.83
CA GLY A 265 -3.43 0.66 -13.33
C GLY A 265 -3.92 0.81 -14.78
N SER A 266 -3.11 1.34 -15.69
CA SER A 266 -3.30 1.03 -17.12
C SER A 266 -2.91 -0.42 -17.43
N LYS A 267 -3.28 -0.91 -18.62
CA LYS A 267 -2.86 -2.21 -19.17
C LYS A 267 -1.35 -2.45 -19.13
N ARG A 268 -0.48 -1.45 -18.95
CA ARG A 268 0.98 -1.62 -18.75
C ARG A 268 1.39 -1.68 -17.27
N ASP A 269 0.62 -1.04 -16.40
CA ASP A 269 0.93 -0.87 -14.99
C ASP A 269 0.56 -2.09 -14.16
N PHE A 270 -0.42 -2.91 -14.58
CA PHE A 270 -0.62 -4.19 -13.90
C PHE A 270 0.53 -5.17 -14.23
N TRP A 271 1.07 -5.14 -15.45
CA TRP A 271 2.30 -5.89 -15.74
C TRP A 271 3.48 -5.31 -14.97
N GLY A 272 3.60 -4.00 -14.83
CA GLY A 272 4.59 -3.39 -13.93
C GLY A 272 4.38 -3.78 -12.46
N PHE A 273 3.14 -3.85 -11.95
CA PHE A 273 2.83 -4.33 -10.61
C PHE A 273 3.23 -5.79 -10.48
N ALA A 274 2.80 -6.65 -11.38
CA ALA A 274 3.00 -8.09 -11.35
C ALA A 274 4.46 -8.48 -11.66
N TYR A 275 5.20 -7.70 -12.46
CA TYR A 275 6.62 -7.93 -12.76
C TYR A 275 7.60 -7.19 -11.83
N SER A 276 7.24 -6.03 -11.26
CA SER A 276 8.02 -5.38 -10.19
C SER A 276 7.85 -6.09 -8.85
N THR A 277 6.75 -6.80 -8.67
CA THR A 277 6.62 -7.82 -7.66
C THR A 277 7.32 -9.08 -8.18
N GLN A 278 8.55 -9.30 -7.75
CA GLN A 278 9.05 -10.67 -7.64
C GLN A 278 8.15 -11.40 -6.63
N PHE A 279 6.99 -11.90 -7.09
CA PHE A 279 6.09 -12.77 -6.31
C PHE A 279 6.61 -14.21 -6.22
N ILE A 280 7.89 -14.44 -6.52
CA ILE A 280 8.55 -15.74 -6.54
C ILE A 280 9.87 -15.60 -5.79
#